data_AF-A0A947QFY0-F1
#
_entry.id   AF-A0A947QFY0-F1
#
_cell.length_a   1.000
_cell.length_b   1.000
_cell.length_c   1.000
_cell.angle_alpha   90.00
_cell.angle_beta   90.00
_cell.angle_gamma   90.00
#
_symmetry.space_group_name_H-M   'P 1'
#
loop_
_entity.id
_entity.type
_entity.pdbx_description
1 polymer ?
#
loop_
_entity_poly.entity_id
_entity_poly.type
_entity_poly.pdbx_seq_one_letter_code
_entity_poly.pdbx_strand_id
1 'polypeptide(L)'
;MEREELQVTARLARLGLSEDEAAAALPAFERMLGYFAAMKAADEDPDAFGGSVLDLQPSATAFFAADGMRPDIDNFNNNTNANPLPNLANELLNRAPESESRFIVIPNVL
;
A
#
# COMPACT_ATOMS: atom_id res chain seq x y z
N MET A 1 -16.01 11.37 -11.60
CA MET A 1 -16.00 9.98 -11.12
C MET A 1 -17.42 9.61 -10.81
N GLU A 2 -17.87 8.47 -11.30
CA GLU A 2 -19.23 8.00 -11.04
C GLU A 2 -19.26 7.07 -9.82
N ARG A 3 -20.44 6.93 -9.18
CA ARG A 3 -20.61 6.08 -7.98
C ARG A 3 -20.21 4.63 -8.24
N GLU A 4 -20.47 4.13 -9.45
CA GLU A 4 -20.11 2.78 -9.87
C GLU A 4 -18.58 2.59 -9.94
N GLU A 5 -17.86 3.59 -10.43
CA GLU A 5 -16.39 3.57 -10.47
C GLU A 5 -15.80 3.52 -9.06
N LEU A 6 -16.35 4.31 -8.13
CA LEU A 6 -15.91 4.29 -6.73
C LEU A 6 -16.10 2.91 -6.09
N GLN A 7 -17.21 2.23 -6.37
CA GLN A 7 -17.45 0.87 -5.90
C GLN A 7 -16.46 -0.14 -6.50
N VAL A 8 -16.12 -0.01 -7.79
CA VAL A 8 -15.12 -0.86 -8.44
C VAL A 8 -13.75 -0.67 -7.78
N THR A 9 -13.34 0.59 -7.54
CA THR A 9 -12.08 0.90 -6.86
C THR A 9 -12.07 0.37 -5.42
N ALA A 10 -13.19 0.50 -4.69
CA ALA A 10 -13.32 -0.04 -3.35
C ALA A 10 -13.18 -1.57 -3.34
N ARG A 11 -13.80 -2.27 -4.29
CA ARG A 11 -13.65 -3.73 -4.45
C ARG A 11 -12.20 -4.14 -4.74
N LEU A 12 -11.49 -3.40 -5.61
CA LEU A 12 -10.07 -3.64 -5.89
C LEU A 12 -9.20 -3.47 -4.63
N ALA A 13 -9.55 -2.50 -3.77
CA ALA A 13 -8.90 -2.27 -2.50
C ALA A 13 -9.37 -3.19 -1.36
N ARG A 14 -10.28 -4.15 -1.64
CA ARG A 14 -10.92 -5.02 -0.64
C ARG A 14 -11.68 -4.26 0.46
N LEU A 15 -12.24 -3.11 0.11
CA LEU A 15 -13.10 -2.30 0.98
C LEU A 15 -14.58 -2.64 0.72
N GLY A 16 -15.28 -3.11 1.74
CA GLY A 16 -16.72 -3.40 1.70
C GLY A 16 -17.56 -2.16 1.99
N LEU A 17 -17.57 -1.19 1.07
CA LEU A 17 -18.40 0.00 1.20
C LEU A 17 -19.87 -0.31 0.89
N SER A 18 -20.76 0.10 1.80
CA SER A 18 -22.20 0.15 1.52
C SER A 18 -22.54 1.28 0.54
N GLU A 19 -23.75 1.25 -0.04
CA GLU A 19 -24.19 2.31 -0.97
C GLU A 19 -24.23 3.69 -0.30
N ASP A 20 -24.66 3.74 0.96
CA ASP A 20 -24.75 4.99 1.73
C ASP A 20 -23.36 5.55 2.04
N GLU A 21 -22.40 4.70 2.39
CA GLU A 21 -21.01 5.11 2.63
C GLU A 21 -20.34 5.55 1.33
N ALA A 22 -20.58 4.86 0.22
CA ALA A 22 -20.08 5.27 -1.09
C ALA A 22 -20.64 6.64 -1.51
N ALA A 23 -21.94 6.89 -1.29
CA ALA A 23 -22.57 8.18 -1.55
C ALA A 23 -22.01 9.29 -0.65
N ALA A 24 -21.78 9.00 0.64
CA ALA A 24 -21.20 9.96 1.57
C ALA A 24 -19.72 10.27 1.26
N ALA A 25 -18.96 9.29 0.76
CA ALA A 25 -17.55 9.44 0.42
C ALA A 25 -17.33 10.13 -0.94
N LEU A 26 -18.27 10.03 -1.87
CA LEU A 26 -18.16 10.55 -3.24
C LEU A 26 -17.66 12.01 -3.30
N PRO A 27 -18.22 12.98 -2.53
CA PRO A 27 -17.79 14.37 -2.61
C PRO A 27 -16.33 14.57 -2.19
N ALA A 28 -15.83 13.75 -1.25
CA ALA A 28 -14.44 13.82 -0.81
C ALA A 28 -13.48 13.33 -1.92
N PHE A 29 -13.84 12.24 -2.61
CA PHE A 29 -13.08 11.73 -3.74
C PHE A 29 -13.11 12.70 -4.94
N GLU A 30 -14.25 13.31 -5.24
CA GLU A 30 -14.35 14.34 -6.29
C GLU A 30 -13.45 15.54 -5.99
N ARG A 31 -13.43 16.01 -4.74
CA ARG A 31 -12.53 17.09 -4.32
C ARG A 31 -11.06 16.71 -4.47
N MET A 32 -10.69 15.49 -4.07
CA MET A 32 -9.32 14.98 -4.23
C MET A 32 -8.92 14.90 -5.71
N LEU A 33 -9.78 14.36 -6.57
CA LEU A 33 -9.54 14.30 -8.02
C LEU A 33 -9.45 15.69 -8.64
N GLY A 34 -10.24 16.65 -8.15
CA GLY A 34 -10.15 18.05 -8.56
C GLY A 34 -8.77 18.65 -8.26
N TYR A 35 -8.18 18.35 -7.09
CA TYR A 35 -6.81 18.76 -6.78
C TYR A 35 -5.78 18.10 -7.71
N PHE A 36 -5.94 16.82 -8.03
CA PHE A 36 -5.04 16.15 -8.97
C PHE A 36 -5.17 16.70 -10.40
N ALA A 37 -6.38 17.08 -10.82
CA ALA A 37 -6.58 17.74 -12.11
C ALA A 37 -5.90 19.11 -12.16
N ALA A 38 -5.94 19.88 -11.06
CA ALA A 38 -5.20 21.14 -10.97
C ALA A 38 -3.68 20.93 -10.99
N MET A 39 -3.17 19.87 -10.35
CA MET A 39 -1.76 19.50 -10.42
C MET A 39 -1.33 19.15 -11.84
N LYS A 40 -2.14 18.36 -12.56
CA LYS A 40 -1.89 18.05 -13.98
C LYS A 40 -1.89 19.31 -14.85
N ALA A 41 -2.78 20.27 -14.59
CA ALA A 41 -2.79 21.53 -15.32
C ALA A 41 -1.50 22.35 -15.06
N ALA A 42 -0.96 22.29 -13.84
CA ALA A 42 0.34 22.89 -13.53
C ALA A 42 1.50 22.15 -14.23
N ASP A 43 1.43 20.82 -14.39
CA ASP A 43 2.44 20.04 -15.11
C ASP A 43 2.56 20.44 -16.60
N GLU A 44 1.50 21.03 -17.17
CA GLU A 44 1.45 21.56 -18.53
C GLU A 44 1.97 23.01 -18.64
N ASP A 45 2.20 23.69 -17.50
CA ASP A 45 2.74 25.05 -17.44
C ASP A 45 4.29 25.04 -17.46
N PRO A 46 4.94 25.44 -18.57
CA PRO A 46 6.39 25.40 -18.70
C PRO A 46 7.12 26.36 -17.74
N ASP A 47 6.44 27.42 -17.28
CA ASP A 47 7.02 28.41 -16.36
C ASP A 47 7.01 27.94 -14.90
N ALA A 48 6.16 26.95 -14.56
CA ALA A 48 6.04 26.41 -13.21
C ALA A 48 7.20 25.47 -12.82
N PHE A 49 7.73 24.71 -13.79
CA PHE A 49 8.75 23.67 -13.55
C PHE A 49 10.07 23.89 -14.28
N GLY A 50 10.22 24.98 -15.05
CA GLY A 50 11.45 25.30 -15.78
C GLY A 50 11.77 24.33 -16.93
N GLY A 51 10.81 23.50 -17.34
CA GLY A 51 10.94 22.45 -18.35
C GLY A 51 9.67 21.57 -18.42
N SER A 52 9.62 20.65 -19.39
CA SER A 52 8.51 19.70 -19.53
C SER A 52 8.58 18.63 -18.43
N VAL A 53 7.44 18.31 -17.81
CA VAL A 53 7.36 17.24 -16.80
C VAL A 53 7.72 15.85 -17.36
N LEU A 54 7.62 15.66 -18.69
CA LEU A 54 8.06 14.43 -19.37
C LEU A 54 9.58 14.22 -19.32
N ASP A 55 10.35 15.30 -19.15
CA ASP A 55 11.81 15.24 -19.08
C ASP A 55 12.30 15.02 -17.64
N LEU A 56 11.40 15.12 -16.65
CA LEU A 56 11.70 14.86 -15.25
C LEU A 56 11.67 13.34 -14.97
N GLN A 57 12.72 12.85 -14.30
CA GLN A 57 12.77 11.47 -13.85
C GLN A 57 11.78 11.27 -12.67
N PRO A 58 10.93 10.22 -12.70
CA PRO A 58 10.07 9.90 -11.56
C PRO A 58 10.87 9.68 -10.28
N SER A 59 10.44 10.29 -9.17
CA SER A 59 11.15 10.22 -7.89
C SER A 59 10.99 8.89 -7.14
N ALA A 60 10.45 7.86 -7.78
CA ALA A 60 10.11 6.57 -7.18
C ALA A 60 11.28 5.90 -6.45
N THR A 61 12.52 6.24 -6.82
CA THR A 61 13.75 5.74 -6.21
C THR A 61 14.70 6.87 -5.80
N ALA A 62 14.17 7.95 -5.20
CA ALA A 62 14.99 9.10 -4.76
C ALA A 62 16.17 8.70 -3.84
N PHE A 63 16.11 7.51 -3.22
CA PHE A 63 17.25 6.81 -2.68
C PHE A 63 17.64 5.68 -3.63
N PHE A 64 18.64 5.90 -4.48
CA PHE A 64 19.40 4.81 -5.10
C PHE A 64 20.10 4.04 -3.97
N ALA A 65 19.36 3.17 -3.29
CA ALA A 65 19.94 2.10 -2.53
C ALA A 65 20.60 1.18 -3.57
N ALA A 66 21.90 0.95 -3.38
CA ALA A 66 22.64 -0.07 -4.10
C ALA A 66 21.86 -1.39 -4.16
N ASP A 67 22.23 -2.22 -5.13
CA ASP A 67 21.67 -3.55 -5.40
C ASP A 67 21.14 -4.20 -4.11
N GLY A 68 19.81 -4.36 -4.03
CA GLY A 68 19.10 -4.85 -2.84
C GLY A 68 19.33 -6.34 -2.57
N MET A 69 20.49 -6.84 -2.98
CA MET A 69 20.88 -8.22 -2.82
C MET A 69 21.11 -8.51 -1.34
N ARG A 70 20.24 -9.35 -0.80
CA ARG A 70 20.47 -10.00 0.49
C ARG A 70 21.47 -11.14 0.26
N PRO A 71 22.56 -11.26 1.04
CA PRO A 71 23.46 -12.39 0.93
C PRO A 71 22.75 -13.69 1.29
N ASP A 72 23.06 -14.77 0.57
CA ASP A 72 22.52 -16.12 0.79
C ASP A 72 23.25 -16.78 1.97
N ILE A 73 22.97 -16.27 3.17
CA ILE A 73 23.51 -16.79 4.42
C ILE A 73 22.40 -17.56 5.12
N ASP A 74 22.68 -18.82 5.41
CA ASP A 74 21.89 -19.68 6.28
C ASP A 74 21.75 -19.03 7.66
N ASN A 75 20.66 -18.31 7.87
CA ASN A 75 20.33 -17.67 9.14
C ASN A 75 19.79 -18.70 10.16
N PHE A 76 20.42 -19.88 10.22
CA PHE A 76 20.03 -21.02 11.04
C PHE A 76 20.60 -20.98 12.47
N ASN A 77 21.52 -20.04 12.78
CA ASN A 77 22.16 -19.93 14.09
C ASN A 77 21.99 -18.54 14.71
N ASN A 78 20.78 -18.26 15.19
CA ASN A 78 20.54 -17.18 16.14
C ASN A 78 20.64 -17.69 17.59
N ASN A 79 21.78 -18.27 17.96
CA ASN A 79 22.12 -18.58 19.36
C ASN A 79 23.21 -17.67 19.93
N THR A 80 23.57 -16.59 19.23
CA THR A 80 24.47 -15.56 19.77
C THR A 80 23.98 -14.17 19.37
N ASN A 81 23.08 -13.62 20.21
CA ASN A 81 22.90 -12.18 20.45
C ASN A 81 22.40 -11.27 19.31
N ALA A 82 21.36 -11.65 18.54
CA ALA A 82 20.50 -10.67 17.84
C ALA A 82 19.14 -11.19 17.33
N ASN A 83 18.61 -12.33 17.79
CA ASN A 83 17.20 -12.67 17.55
C ASN A 83 16.35 -11.96 18.61
N PRO A 84 15.43 -11.04 18.27
CA PRO A 84 14.65 -10.37 19.30
C PRO A 84 13.71 -11.31 20.05
N LEU A 85 13.29 -12.44 19.46
CA LEU A 85 12.13 -13.18 19.97
C LEU A 85 12.31 -14.71 19.81
N PRO A 86 13.03 -15.39 20.72
CA PRO A 86 12.64 -16.78 21.02
C PRO A 86 11.14 -16.71 21.31
N ASN A 87 10.32 -17.44 20.54
CA ASN A 87 8.85 -17.41 20.55
C ASN A 87 8.13 -16.61 19.43
N LEU A 88 8.80 -16.14 18.36
CA LEU A 88 8.16 -15.40 17.26
C LEU A 88 6.92 -16.10 16.68
N ALA A 89 6.96 -17.42 16.48
CA ALA A 89 5.82 -18.17 15.96
C ALA A 89 4.60 -18.03 16.89
N ASN A 90 4.77 -18.16 18.20
CA ASN A 90 3.67 -17.99 19.15
C ASN A 90 3.28 -16.52 19.30
N GLU A 91 4.20 -15.56 19.15
CA GLU A 91 3.86 -14.15 19.11
C GLU A 91 2.99 -13.79 17.90
N LEU A 92 3.30 -14.33 16.72
CA LEU A 92 2.50 -14.15 15.51
C LEU A 92 1.12 -14.78 15.68
N LEU A 93 1.03 -15.97 16.28
CA LEU A 93 -0.24 -16.64 16.55
C LEU A 93 -1.06 -15.89 17.61
N ASN A 94 -0.43 -15.33 18.64
CA ASN A 94 -1.11 -14.50 19.65
C ASN A 94 -1.68 -13.18 19.08
N ARG A 95 -1.16 -12.71 17.94
CA ARG A 95 -1.66 -11.53 17.22
C ARG A 95 -2.71 -11.88 16.16
N ALA A 96 -2.87 -13.16 15.83
CA ALA A 96 -3.83 -13.59 14.83
C ALA A 96 -5.27 -13.44 15.40
N PRO A 97 -6.24 -13.00 14.59
CA PRO A 97 -7.64 -12.94 15.01
C PRO A 97 -8.19 -14.30 15.44
N GLU A 98 -7.81 -15.36 14.73
CA GLU A 98 -8.14 -16.74 15.04
C GLU A 98 -6.94 -17.64 14.69
N SER A 99 -6.59 -18.55 15.60
CA SER A 99 -5.53 -19.53 15.37
C SER A 99 -5.95 -20.90 15.90
N GLU A 100 -5.58 -21.94 15.16
CA GLU A 100 -5.78 -23.34 15.54
C GLU A 100 -4.44 -24.06 15.47
N SER A 101 -3.99 -24.59 16.62
CA SER A 101 -2.69 -25.24 16.77
C SER A 101 -1.50 -24.33 16.37
N ARG A 102 -1.06 -24.39 15.12
CA ARG A 102 0.05 -23.60 14.56
C ARG A 102 -0.33 -22.86 13.27
N PHE A 103 -1.64 -22.73 13.02
CA PHE A 103 -2.16 -22.14 11.79
C PHE A 103 -3.04 -20.93 12.12
N ILE A 104 -3.02 -19.95 11.21
CA ILE A 104 -3.99 -18.85 11.20
C ILE A 104 -5.22 -19.38 10.48
N VAL A 105 -6.38 -19.28 11.14
CA VAL A 105 -7.64 -19.75 10.57
C VAL A 105 -8.24 -18.63 9.73
N ILE A 106 -8.62 -18.96 8.50
CA ILE A 106 -9.36 -18.07 7.60
C ILE A 106 -10.60 -18.80 7.08
N PRO A 107 -11.72 -18.10 6.84
CA PRO A 107 -12.87 -18.70 6.17
C PRO A 107 -12.44 -19.35 4.86
N ASN A 108 -12.97 -20.54 4.59
CA ASN A 108 -12.61 -21.28 3.39
C ASN A 108 -12.95 -20.47 2.14
N VAL A 109 -11.98 -20.37 1.22
CA VAL A 109 -12.16 -19.66 -0.05
C VAL A 109 -12.75 -20.67 -1.03
N LEU A 110 -14.02 -20.49 -1.39
CA LEU A 110 -14.73 -21.31 -2.38
C LEU A 110 -14.58 -20.72 -3.78
#